data_AF-A0A363SGN0-F1
#
_entry.id   AF-A0A363SGN0-F1
#
_cell.length_a   1.000
_cell.length_b   1.000
_cell.length_c   1.000
_cell.angle_alpha   90.00
_cell.angle_beta   90.00
_cell.angle_gamma   90.00
#
_symmetry.space_group_name_H-M   'P 1'
#
loop_
_entity.id
_entity.type
_entity.pdbx_description
1 polymer ?
#
loop_
_entity_poly.entity_id
_entity_poly.type
_entity_poly.pdbx_seq_one_letter_code
_entity_poly.pdbx_strand_id
1 'polypeptide(L)'
;MDCLRNRTLRPARQPAGIRADQAVAGSRIACLGRKLRGTPPGWAGCRPPGGRMSPDLTLAIPVVDYQHDKILHFIESLKHRAATRPEVIQAIDDYTGRHFIVEEELMAAHAYPDLQRHKAEHDYLKGKIGGLLDAMGKDEIAGSKAIAEYMEAWLLQHIQTADRPMAEFLKQRGVASPA
;
A
#
# COMPACT_ATOMS: atom_id res chain seq x y z
N MET A 1 -60.08 42.99 7.06
CA MET A 1 -59.09 43.89 7.70
C MET A 1 -57.72 43.46 7.25
N ASP A 2 -57.17 44.24 6.32
CA ASP A 2 -55.85 44.14 5.71
C ASP A 2 -54.68 44.15 6.72
N CYS A 3 -53.57 43.49 6.38
CA CYS A 3 -52.40 44.19 5.82
C CYS A 3 -51.16 43.27 5.83
N LEU A 4 -50.71 42.94 4.63
CA LEU A 4 -49.34 42.97 4.15
C LEU A 4 -48.28 43.45 5.17
N ARG A 5 -47.19 42.67 5.32
CA ARG A 5 -45.81 43.21 5.15
C ARG A 5 -44.77 42.12 4.99
N ASN A 6 -44.38 42.00 3.73
CA ASN A 6 -43.09 41.59 3.19
C ASN A 6 -41.90 42.11 4.03
N ARG A 7 -40.97 41.24 4.43
CA ARG A 7 -39.56 41.57 4.66
C ARG A 7 -38.68 40.42 4.22
N THR A 8 -38.18 40.55 3.00
CA THR A 8 -37.01 39.86 2.47
C THR A 8 -35.82 40.06 3.40
N LEU A 9 -35.27 38.98 3.96
CA LEU A 9 -33.92 38.95 4.48
C LEU A 9 -33.01 38.29 3.44
N ARG A 10 -32.05 39.09 2.95
CA ARG A 10 -31.04 38.74 1.96
C ARG A 10 -30.11 37.62 2.46
N PRO A 11 -29.48 36.87 1.53
CA PRO A 11 -28.58 35.78 1.87
C PRO A 11 -27.32 36.28 2.59
N ALA A 12 -26.86 35.53 3.59
CA ALA A 12 -25.58 35.74 4.23
C ALA A 12 -24.45 35.51 3.21
N ARG A 13 -23.60 36.53 3.05
CA ARG A 13 -22.41 36.52 2.20
C ARG A 13 -21.34 35.60 2.80
N GLN A 14 -20.64 34.90 1.91
CA GLN A 14 -19.33 34.30 2.17
C GLN A 14 -18.32 35.38 2.63
N PRO A 15 -17.41 35.08 3.56
CA PRO A 15 -16.18 35.85 3.67
C PRO A 15 -15.16 35.36 2.64
N ALA A 16 -14.60 36.35 1.93
CA ALA A 16 -13.50 36.25 1.01
C ALA A 16 -12.19 35.86 1.72
N GLY A 17 -11.22 35.43 0.91
CA GLY A 17 -10.04 34.72 1.34
C GLY A 17 -9.04 35.50 2.21
N ILE A 18 -8.13 34.74 2.78
CA ILE A 18 -6.85 35.22 3.31
C ILE A 18 -5.76 34.51 2.53
N ARG A 19 -5.09 35.28 1.65
CA ARG A 19 -3.70 35.04 1.30
C ARG A 19 -2.84 35.58 2.44
N ALA A 20 -1.93 34.77 2.95
CA ALA A 20 -0.76 35.25 3.68
C ALA A 20 0.40 34.30 3.41
N ASP A 21 1.15 34.66 2.37
CA ASP A 21 2.59 34.44 2.31
C ASP A 21 3.20 35.16 3.52
N GLN A 22 3.98 34.46 4.35
CA GLN A 22 5.28 34.91 4.86
C GLN A 22 5.85 33.94 5.90
N ALA A 23 7.13 33.66 5.68
CA ALA A 23 8.04 32.83 6.44
C ALA A 23 8.09 33.12 7.94
N VAL A 24 8.26 32.06 8.73
CA VAL A 24 9.10 32.08 9.92
C VAL A 24 10.11 30.93 9.82
N ALA A 25 11.37 31.33 9.80
CA ALA A 25 12.54 30.50 9.80
C ALA A 25 12.67 29.70 11.10
N GLY A 26 13.28 28.51 11.02
CA GLY A 26 13.92 27.90 12.19
C GLY A 26 13.76 26.39 12.34
N SER A 27 14.34 25.61 11.45
CA SER A 27 14.93 24.32 11.86
C SER A 27 16.09 23.99 10.93
N ARG A 28 17.28 24.34 11.41
CA ARG A 28 18.55 23.90 10.83
C ARG A 28 18.66 22.38 11.04
N ILE A 29 18.20 21.58 10.08
CA ILE A 29 18.77 20.24 9.92
C ILE A 29 20.01 20.42 9.06
N ALA A 30 21.15 20.41 9.74
CA ALA A 30 22.46 20.46 9.12
C ALA A 30 22.59 19.36 8.06
N CYS A 31 22.93 19.77 6.83
CA CYS A 31 23.58 18.91 5.87
C CYS A 31 24.85 18.33 6.51
N LEU A 32 24.75 17.09 7.00
CA LEU A 32 25.92 16.26 7.22
C LEU A 32 25.98 15.27 6.06
N GLY A 33 26.86 15.60 5.12
CA GLY A 33 27.30 14.66 4.12
C GLY A 33 27.82 13.39 4.78
N ARG A 34 27.21 12.26 4.46
CA ARG A 34 27.84 10.96 4.54
C ARG A 34 27.35 10.15 3.36
N LYS A 35 28.24 9.90 2.40
CA LYS A 35 28.04 8.83 1.42
C LYS A 35 27.87 7.54 2.21
N LEU A 36 26.66 7.04 2.35
CA LEU A 36 26.44 5.65 2.72
C LEU A 36 26.66 4.82 1.45
N ARG A 37 27.94 4.67 1.08
CA ARG A 37 28.36 3.52 0.29
C ARG A 37 28.69 2.43 1.30
N GLY A 38 27.91 1.36 1.26
CA GLY A 38 28.08 0.22 2.15
C GLY A 38 26.78 -0.12 2.84
N THR A 39 26.43 -1.39 2.73
CA THR A 39 25.37 -2.01 3.49
C THR A 39 25.71 -1.92 4.99
N PRO A 40 24.87 -1.33 5.88
CA PRO A 40 24.95 -1.54 7.32
C PRO A 40 25.32 -2.99 7.72
N PRO A 41 26.16 -3.20 8.75
CA PRO A 41 26.46 -4.55 9.23
C PRO A 41 25.21 -5.10 9.92
N GLY A 42 24.58 -6.11 9.32
CA GLY A 42 23.36 -6.74 9.84
C GLY A 42 22.34 -7.17 8.76
N TRP A 43 22.46 -6.67 7.52
CA TRP A 43 21.59 -7.08 6.40
C TRP A 43 22.35 -7.68 5.21
N ALA A 44 23.68 -7.79 5.31
CA ALA A 44 24.46 -8.60 4.38
C ALA A 44 24.19 -10.09 4.67
N GLY A 45 23.23 -10.67 3.96
CA GLY A 45 22.98 -12.13 3.98
C GLY A 45 21.58 -12.57 4.40
N CYS A 46 20.60 -11.68 4.54
CA CYS A 46 19.21 -12.09 4.76
C CYS A 46 18.58 -12.65 3.47
N ARG A 47 19.00 -13.84 3.03
CA ARG A 47 18.11 -14.72 2.27
C ARG A 47 17.35 -15.56 3.30
N PRO A 48 16.05 -15.33 3.54
CA PRO A 48 15.30 -16.16 4.48
C PRO A 48 15.35 -17.63 4.02
N PRO A 49 15.55 -18.59 4.92
CA PRO A 49 15.54 -20.00 4.55
C PRO A 49 14.12 -20.38 4.13
N GLY A 50 13.95 -20.73 2.85
CA GLY A 50 12.68 -21.20 2.28
C GLY A 50 11.88 -20.17 1.47
N GLY A 51 12.51 -19.12 0.94
CA GLY A 51 11.84 -18.16 0.05
C GLY A 51 11.24 -18.85 -1.17
N ARG A 52 9.90 -18.85 -1.25
CA ARG A 52 9.10 -19.41 -2.35
C ARG A 52 8.88 -18.41 -3.48
N MET A 53 9.28 -17.15 -3.27
CA MET A 53 9.35 -16.13 -4.31
C MET A 53 10.29 -16.61 -5.43
N SER A 54 9.70 -16.90 -6.58
CA SER A 54 10.44 -17.19 -7.78
C SER A 54 11.19 -15.94 -8.27
N PRO A 55 12.25 -16.08 -9.09
CA PRO A 55 13.02 -14.93 -9.57
C PRO A 55 12.16 -13.87 -10.28
N ASP A 56 11.08 -14.27 -10.94
CA ASP A 56 10.08 -13.44 -11.61
C ASP A 56 9.14 -12.66 -10.65
N LEU A 57 9.17 -12.97 -9.35
CA LEU A 57 8.47 -12.19 -8.32
C LEU A 57 9.43 -11.32 -7.50
N THR A 58 10.74 -11.52 -7.64
CA THR A 58 11.75 -10.76 -6.89
C THR A 58 11.95 -9.37 -7.50
N LEU A 59 11.96 -8.34 -6.65
CA LEU A 59 12.13 -6.93 -7.00
C LEU A 59 13.50 -6.37 -6.62
N ALA A 60 14.27 -7.12 -5.81
CA ALA A 60 15.55 -6.69 -5.23
C ALA A 60 15.39 -5.49 -4.27
N ILE A 61 14.23 -5.41 -3.62
CA ILE A 61 13.93 -4.51 -2.51
C ILE A 61 13.66 -5.42 -1.30
N PRO A 62 14.65 -5.67 -0.42
CA PRO A 62 14.57 -6.76 0.57
C PRO A 62 13.34 -6.71 1.47
N VAL A 63 12.89 -5.51 1.87
CA VAL A 63 11.71 -5.34 2.72
C VAL A 63 10.41 -5.69 1.98
N VAL A 64 10.32 -5.32 0.69
CA VAL A 64 9.15 -5.60 -0.15
C VAL A 64 9.11 -7.09 -0.51
N ASP A 65 10.24 -7.66 -0.94
CA ASP A 65 10.34 -9.08 -1.26
C ASP A 65 9.95 -9.97 -0.06
N TYR A 66 10.36 -9.58 1.16
CA TYR A 66 9.94 -10.23 2.39
C TYR A 66 8.43 -10.12 2.64
N GLN A 67 7.84 -8.94 2.41
CA GLN A 67 6.41 -8.73 2.59
C GLN A 67 5.59 -9.54 1.59
N HIS A 68 5.98 -9.60 0.32
CA HIS A 68 5.32 -10.43 -0.69
C HIS A 68 5.36 -11.93 -0.33
N ASP A 69 6.52 -12.46 0.10
CA ASP A 69 6.64 -13.85 0.56
C ASP A 69 5.70 -14.16 1.73
N LYS A 70 5.55 -13.22 2.67
CA LYS A 70 4.60 -13.35 3.79
C LYS A 70 3.14 -13.35 3.33
N ILE A 71 2.76 -12.50 2.40
CA ILE A 71 1.39 -12.46 1.87
C ILE A 71 1.07 -13.78 1.14
N LEU A 72 1.99 -14.26 0.28
CA LEU A 72 1.86 -15.55 -0.39
C LEU A 72 1.72 -16.71 0.61
N HIS A 73 2.47 -16.68 1.72
CA HIS A 73 2.36 -17.69 2.76
C HIS A 73 0.97 -17.70 3.44
N PHE A 74 0.37 -16.53 3.68
CA PHE A 74 -0.99 -16.46 4.22
C PHE A 74 -2.03 -16.96 3.23
N ILE A 75 -1.90 -16.60 1.95
CA ILE A 75 -2.77 -17.07 0.86
C ILE A 75 -2.73 -18.60 0.78
N GLU A 76 -1.54 -19.18 0.77
CA GLU A 76 -1.36 -20.63 0.74
C GLU A 76 -1.98 -21.31 1.97
N SER A 77 -1.81 -20.68 3.13
CA SER A 77 -2.41 -21.15 4.39
C SER A 77 -3.94 -21.08 4.40
N LEU A 78 -4.57 -20.24 3.56
CA LEU A 78 -6.02 -20.24 3.36
C LEU A 78 -6.46 -21.39 2.45
N LYS A 79 -5.73 -21.63 1.34
CA LYS A 79 -6.09 -22.68 0.37
C LYS A 79 -6.11 -24.09 0.95
N HIS A 80 -5.20 -24.39 1.88
CA HIS A 80 -5.01 -25.74 2.42
C HIS A 80 -5.80 -26.05 3.69
N ARG A 81 -6.58 -25.11 4.21
CA ARG A 81 -7.39 -25.36 5.42
C ARG A 81 -8.76 -25.90 5.06
N ALA A 82 -9.15 -26.97 5.77
CA ALA A 82 -10.45 -27.63 5.61
C ALA A 82 -11.62 -26.82 6.19
N ALA A 83 -11.34 -25.83 7.03
CA ALA A 83 -12.33 -24.93 7.62
C ALA A 83 -11.90 -23.48 7.42
N THR A 84 -12.88 -22.61 7.21
CA THR A 84 -12.63 -21.18 7.11
C THR A 84 -12.23 -20.61 8.44
N ARG A 85 -11.30 -19.66 8.34
CA ARG A 85 -10.78 -18.90 9.46
C ARG A 85 -10.86 -17.44 9.08
N PRO A 86 -11.98 -16.75 9.38
CA PRO A 86 -12.12 -15.31 9.14
C PRO A 86 -10.92 -14.51 9.67
N GLU A 87 -10.31 -14.95 10.76
CA GLU A 87 -9.11 -14.38 11.36
C GLU A 87 -7.87 -14.44 10.44
N VAL A 88 -7.77 -15.43 9.54
CA VAL A 88 -6.68 -15.51 8.57
C VAL A 88 -6.91 -14.52 7.44
N ILE A 89 -8.15 -14.34 6.99
CA ILE A 89 -8.49 -13.34 5.97
C ILE A 89 -8.24 -11.93 6.52
N GLN A 90 -8.64 -11.68 7.78
CA GLN A 90 -8.35 -10.42 8.45
C GLN A 90 -6.84 -10.19 8.62
N ALA A 91 -6.07 -11.24 8.96
CA ALA A 91 -4.61 -11.13 9.01
C ALA A 91 -3.98 -10.81 7.65
N ILE A 92 -4.57 -11.30 6.54
CA ILE A 92 -4.14 -10.92 5.19
C ILE A 92 -4.42 -9.45 4.94
N ASP A 93 -5.64 -8.99 5.18
CA ASP A 93 -6.05 -7.59 4.97
C ASP A 93 -5.19 -6.61 5.79
N ASP A 94 -4.96 -6.91 7.06
CA ASP A 94 -4.10 -6.11 7.94
C ASP A 94 -2.64 -6.09 7.45
N TYR A 95 -2.15 -7.21 6.91
CA TYR A 95 -0.77 -7.31 6.43
C TYR A 95 -0.58 -6.62 5.08
N THR A 96 -1.51 -6.79 4.14
CA THR A 96 -1.48 -6.11 2.83
C THR A 96 -1.62 -4.61 3.01
N GLY A 97 -2.49 -4.14 3.91
CA GLY A 97 -2.61 -2.73 4.24
C GLY A 97 -1.28 -2.11 4.71
N ARG A 98 -0.54 -2.79 5.59
CA ARG A 98 0.79 -2.34 6.04
C ARG A 98 1.85 -2.41 4.94
N HIS A 99 1.79 -3.43 4.09
CA HIS A 99 2.67 -3.55 2.93
C HIS A 99 2.49 -2.37 1.97
N PHE A 100 1.24 -2.03 1.63
CA PHE A 100 0.92 -0.88 0.77
C PHE A 100 1.43 0.44 1.33
N ILE A 101 1.34 0.65 2.65
CA ILE A 101 1.90 1.86 3.29
C ILE A 101 3.41 1.96 3.04
N VAL A 102 4.15 0.85 3.19
CA VAL A 102 5.59 0.83 2.98
C VAL A 102 5.96 1.20 1.54
N GLU A 103 5.25 0.65 0.56
CA GLU A 103 5.49 0.97 -0.85
C GLU A 103 5.10 2.41 -1.19
N GLU A 104 3.95 2.88 -0.72
CA GLU A 104 3.49 4.25 -0.91
C GLU A 104 4.46 5.28 -0.30
N GLU A 105 5.02 5.00 0.88
CA GLU A 105 6.06 5.82 1.50
C GLU A 105 7.36 5.80 0.69
N LEU A 106 7.79 4.62 0.20
CA LEU A 106 8.97 4.49 -0.67
C LEU A 106 8.79 5.27 -1.97
N MET A 107 7.64 5.14 -2.61
CA MET A 107 7.28 5.85 -3.84
C MET A 107 7.25 7.37 -3.61
N ALA A 108 6.61 7.84 -2.54
CA ALA A 108 6.53 9.25 -2.21
C ALA A 108 7.90 9.85 -1.91
N ALA A 109 8.74 9.17 -1.10
CA ALA A 109 10.07 9.64 -0.73
C ALA A 109 11.01 9.83 -1.94
N HIS A 110 10.77 9.09 -3.03
CA HIS A 110 11.62 9.13 -4.23
C HIS A 110 10.96 9.81 -5.44
N ALA A 111 9.80 10.45 -5.22
CA ALA A 111 8.99 11.10 -6.25
C ALA A 111 8.69 10.18 -7.45
N TYR A 112 8.23 8.96 -7.17
CA TYR A 112 7.80 8.02 -8.19
C TYR A 112 6.60 8.58 -8.97
N PRO A 113 6.68 8.74 -10.31
CA PRO A 113 5.67 9.45 -11.09
C PRO A 113 4.29 8.78 -11.07
N ASP A 114 4.25 7.45 -11.00
CA ASP A 114 2.99 6.68 -11.06
C ASP A 114 2.40 6.35 -9.68
N LEU A 115 2.85 7.02 -8.61
CA LEU A 115 2.37 6.80 -7.24
C LEU A 115 0.84 6.80 -7.14
N GLN A 116 0.17 7.77 -7.77
CA GLN A 116 -1.29 7.89 -7.66
C GLN A 116 -2.02 6.72 -8.35
N ARG A 117 -1.51 6.25 -9.49
CA ARG A 117 -2.06 5.08 -10.19
C ARG A 117 -1.87 3.82 -9.35
N HIS A 118 -0.66 3.62 -8.83
CA HIS A 118 -0.31 2.46 -8.01
C HIS A 118 -1.19 2.41 -6.74
N LYS A 119 -1.31 3.54 -6.02
CA LYS A 119 -2.19 3.67 -4.86
C LYS A 119 -3.66 3.35 -5.17
N ALA A 120 -4.16 3.75 -6.34
CA ALA A 120 -5.53 3.43 -6.73
C ALA A 120 -5.76 1.91 -6.88
N GLU A 121 -4.75 1.15 -7.30
CA GLU A 121 -4.81 -0.32 -7.35
C GLU A 121 -4.85 -0.92 -5.93
N HIS A 122 -4.07 -0.38 -4.98
CA HIS A 122 -4.15 -0.77 -3.57
C HIS A 122 -5.52 -0.50 -2.96
N ASP A 123 -6.06 0.70 -3.19
CA ASP A 123 -7.36 1.11 -2.66
C ASP A 123 -8.49 0.26 -3.25
N TYR A 124 -8.39 -0.11 -4.53
CA TYR A 124 -9.30 -1.05 -5.17
C TYR A 124 -9.26 -2.44 -4.51
N LEU A 125 -8.06 -2.99 -4.25
CA LEU A 125 -7.95 -4.28 -3.59
C LEU A 125 -8.57 -4.26 -2.19
N LYS A 126 -8.24 -3.25 -1.37
CA LYS A 126 -8.78 -3.11 -0.01
C LYS A 126 -10.32 -3.09 -0.03
N GLY A 127 -10.91 -2.32 -0.94
CA GLY A 127 -12.37 -2.30 -1.12
C GLY A 127 -12.94 -3.66 -1.56
N LYS A 128 -12.23 -4.37 -2.43
CA LYS A 128 -12.65 -5.70 -2.92
C LYS A 128 -12.61 -6.75 -1.82
N ILE A 129 -11.57 -6.78 -0.99
CA ILE A 129 -11.46 -7.71 0.15
C ILE A 129 -12.58 -7.44 1.15
N GLY A 130 -12.82 -6.16 1.51
CA GLY A 130 -13.92 -5.79 2.40
C GLY A 130 -15.28 -6.28 1.89
N GLY A 131 -15.57 -6.07 0.60
CA GLY A 131 -16.81 -6.57 -0.01
C GLY A 131 -16.93 -8.10 -0.07
N LEU A 132 -15.80 -8.82 -0.23
CA LEU A 132 -15.79 -10.28 -0.19
C LEU A 132 -16.02 -10.80 1.23
N LEU A 133 -15.44 -10.16 2.24
CA LEU A 133 -15.67 -10.46 3.66
C LEU A 133 -17.13 -10.26 4.05
N ASP A 134 -17.74 -9.15 3.64
CA ASP A 134 -19.16 -8.86 3.90
C ASP A 134 -20.10 -9.87 3.21
N ALA A 135 -19.70 -10.38 2.04
CA ALA A 135 -20.47 -11.35 1.26
C ALA A 135 -20.30 -12.80 1.75
N MET A 136 -19.33 -13.08 2.63
CA MET A 136 -19.18 -14.40 3.25
C MET A 136 -20.37 -14.67 4.17
N GLY A 137 -21.38 -15.36 3.62
CA GLY A 137 -22.52 -15.89 4.36
C GLY A 137 -22.19 -17.17 5.13
N LYS A 138 -23.14 -18.10 5.23
CA LYS A 138 -23.02 -19.34 6.02
C LYS A 138 -22.08 -20.41 5.41
N ASP A 139 -21.72 -20.30 4.13
CA ASP A 139 -20.76 -21.22 3.49
C ASP A 139 -19.37 -20.57 3.49
N GLU A 140 -18.77 -20.59 4.66
CA GLU A 140 -17.52 -19.91 4.91
C GLU A 140 -16.38 -20.54 4.09
N ILE A 141 -16.38 -21.86 3.86
CA ILE A 141 -15.28 -22.63 3.22
C ILE A 141 -15.11 -22.26 1.75
N ALA A 142 -16.21 -22.24 1.00
CA ALA A 142 -16.18 -21.83 -0.41
C ALA A 142 -15.69 -20.38 -0.56
N GLY A 143 -16.11 -19.49 0.36
CA GLY A 143 -15.68 -18.09 0.41
C GLY A 143 -14.17 -17.92 0.61
N SER A 144 -13.58 -18.62 1.58
CA SER A 144 -12.12 -18.54 1.84
C SER A 144 -11.27 -18.95 0.66
N LYS A 145 -11.66 -20.03 -0.03
CA LYS A 145 -10.92 -20.51 -1.21
C LYS A 145 -10.98 -19.48 -2.34
N ALA A 146 -12.18 -18.94 -2.61
CA ALA A 146 -12.36 -17.91 -3.64
C ALA A 146 -11.56 -16.64 -3.33
N ILE A 147 -11.51 -16.21 -2.07
CA ILE A 147 -10.68 -15.09 -1.63
C ILE A 147 -9.20 -15.39 -1.85
N ALA A 148 -8.72 -16.57 -1.45
CA ALA A 148 -7.31 -16.93 -1.60
C ALA A 148 -6.88 -16.96 -3.08
N GLU A 149 -7.69 -17.55 -3.96
CA GLU A 149 -7.44 -17.59 -5.41
C GLU A 149 -7.43 -16.19 -6.03
N TYR A 150 -8.38 -15.33 -5.61
CA TYR A 150 -8.42 -13.95 -6.06
C TYR A 150 -7.19 -13.15 -5.60
N MET A 151 -6.82 -13.27 -4.33
CA MET A 151 -5.66 -12.59 -3.74
C MET A 151 -4.35 -13.01 -4.41
N GLU A 152 -4.20 -14.31 -4.70
CA GLU A 152 -3.02 -14.80 -5.42
C GLU A 152 -2.94 -14.21 -6.82
N ALA A 153 -4.02 -14.32 -7.60
CA ALA A 153 -4.05 -13.81 -8.97
C ALA A 153 -3.77 -12.31 -9.00
N TRP A 154 -4.38 -11.54 -8.09
CA TRP A 154 -4.15 -10.10 -7.98
C TRP A 154 -2.69 -9.80 -7.62
N LEU A 155 -2.13 -10.46 -6.59
CA LEU A 155 -0.77 -10.19 -6.13
C LEU A 155 0.26 -10.49 -7.21
N LEU A 156 0.15 -11.63 -7.89
CA LEU A 156 1.07 -12.01 -8.97
C LEU A 156 1.02 -11.01 -10.12
N GLN A 157 -0.18 -10.54 -10.49
CA GLN A 157 -0.32 -9.53 -11.53
C GLN A 157 0.26 -8.18 -11.07
N HIS A 158 -0.07 -7.75 -9.87
CA HIS A 158 0.34 -6.45 -9.32
C HIS A 158 1.86 -6.33 -9.20
N ILE A 159 2.54 -7.37 -8.69
CA ILE A 159 4.00 -7.45 -8.63
C ILE A 159 4.62 -7.21 -10.02
N GLN A 160 4.05 -7.81 -11.06
CA GLN A 160 4.57 -7.71 -12.41
C GLN A 160 4.28 -6.35 -13.08
N THR A 161 3.09 -5.79 -12.87
CA THR A 161 2.61 -4.63 -13.62
C THR A 161 2.72 -3.29 -12.89
N ALA A 162 2.88 -3.29 -11.56
CA ALA A 162 2.96 -2.09 -10.73
C ALA A 162 4.27 -2.06 -9.93
N ASP A 163 4.56 -3.10 -9.15
CA ASP A 163 5.70 -3.09 -8.22
C ASP A 163 7.03 -3.19 -8.95
N ARG A 164 7.10 -3.96 -10.05
CA ARG A 164 8.31 -4.08 -10.87
C ARG A 164 8.71 -2.75 -11.52
N PRO A 165 7.83 -1.99 -12.18
CA PRO A 165 8.14 -0.62 -12.62
C PRO A 165 8.61 0.30 -11.49
N MET A 166 7.99 0.23 -10.31
CA MET A 166 8.44 0.97 -9.12
C MET A 166 9.86 0.55 -8.74
N ALA A 167 10.14 -0.75 -8.66
CA ALA A 167 11.43 -1.28 -8.28
C ALA A 167 12.54 -0.85 -9.22
N GLU A 168 12.32 -0.89 -10.54
CA GLU A 168 13.28 -0.42 -11.53
C GLU A 168 13.57 1.08 -11.40
N PHE A 169 12.54 1.89 -11.12
CA PHE A 169 12.72 3.31 -10.85
C PHE A 169 13.56 3.58 -9.59
N LEU A 170 13.34 2.80 -8.53
CA LEU A 170 14.06 2.90 -7.26
C LEU A 170 15.51 2.40 -7.37
N LYS A 171 15.78 1.37 -8.19
CA LYS A 171 17.14 0.90 -8.53
C LYS A 171 17.98 2.01 -9.15
N GLN A 172 17.41 2.75 -10.09
CA GLN A 172 18.09 3.88 -10.75
C GLN A 172 18.48 5.01 -9.77
N ARG A 173 17.86 5.05 -8.58
CA ARG A 173 18.13 6.01 -7.50
C ARG A 173 19.01 5.46 -6.38
N GLY A 174 19.51 4.22 -6.51
CA GLY A 174 20.41 3.58 -5.54
C GLY A 174 19.72 3.08 -4.28
N VAL A 175 18.39 2.93 -4.30
CA VAL A 175 17.59 2.44 -3.17
C VAL A 175 17.54 0.93 -3.13
N ALA A 176 17.50 0.31 -4.31
CA ALA A 176 17.51 -1.14 -4.50
C ALA A 176 18.90 -1.60 -4.97
N SER A 177 19.32 -2.78 -4.53
CA SER A 177 20.61 -3.35 -4.95
C SER A 177 20.49 -3.90 -6.37
N PRO A 178 21.55 -3.78 -7.21
CA PRO A 178 21.57 -4.49 -8.48
C PRO A 178 21.49 -6.01 -8.22
N ALA A 179 20.70 -6.69 -9.05
CA ALA A 179 20.55 -8.15 -9.02
C ALA A 179 21.82 -8.84 -9.54
#